data_AF-A0A0H3ABU9-F1
#
_entry.id   AF-A0A0H3ABU9-F1
#
_cell.length_a   1.000
_cell.length_b   1.000
_cell.length_c   1.000
_cell.angle_alpha   90.00
_cell.angle_beta   90.00
_cell.angle_gamma   90.00
#
_symmetry.space_group_name_H-M   'P 1'
#
loop_
_entity.id
_entity.type
_entity.pdbx_description
1 polymer ?
#
loop_
_entity_poly.entity_id
_entity_poly.type
_entity_poly.pdbx_seq_one_letter_code
_entity_poly.pdbx_strand_id
1 'polypeptide(L)'
;MTEEAPPDPAHDPAPAPDRPSGPGEPAGLANTAGADTTTGAGKATSAPVAAIAWRVAPFAAYMAFVLVVEAASMLGISSTTLATYGDFAGGLYPVKALCVGLVLAVCLPRCTELRFAKADLRGLPLAVVVGVTVFAAWLALDVPWARMGEPAPFAHEAWGDAGRPALLTIRFIGATLLVPLAEELFWRSFLLRHLQGGDFRTVPLTRFHATSFIAVTILFGLEHNLIVAGMAAGAAYNVVVLRTGSVMCCVVAHAVTNGLLGLWVVATGAWTLW
;
A
#
# COMPACT_ATOMS: atom_id res chain seq x y z
N MET A 1 -77.16 27.89 15.47
CA MET A 1 -75.86 27.56 14.87
C MET A 1 -76.01 26.15 14.31
N THR A 2 -76.67 26.06 13.17
CA THR A 2 -76.08 25.92 11.80
C THR A 2 -75.67 24.47 11.56
N GLU A 3 -76.12 23.75 10.54
CA GLU A 3 -77.09 23.97 9.47
C GLU A 3 -77.27 22.59 8.79
N GLU A 4 -78.50 22.31 8.33
CA GLU A 4 -78.96 21.45 7.21
C GLU A 4 -78.12 20.28 6.67
N ALA A 5 -78.67 19.24 6.04
CA ALA A 5 -79.94 18.52 5.93
C ALA A 5 -79.66 17.41 4.87
N PRO A 6 -80.38 16.28 4.87
CA PRO A 6 -80.04 15.06 4.12
C PRO A 6 -80.75 15.03 2.74
N PRO A 7 -80.62 13.98 1.87
CA PRO A 7 -81.43 12.77 2.05
C PRO A 7 -80.84 11.42 1.55
N ASP A 8 -81.43 10.38 2.17
CA ASP A 8 -81.71 8.97 1.87
C ASP A 8 -82.22 8.69 0.41
N PRO A 9 -82.67 7.49 -0.06
CA PRO A 9 -82.60 6.10 0.47
C PRO A 9 -82.27 4.98 -0.56
N ALA A 10 -82.03 3.79 0.01
CA ALA A 10 -82.47 2.43 -0.40
C ALA A 10 -82.40 1.95 -1.87
N HIS A 11 -81.76 0.78 -2.08
CA HIS A 11 -82.45 -0.42 -2.62
C HIS A 11 -81.60 -1.71 -2.55
N ASP A 12 -82.22 -2.74 -1.94
CA ASP A 12 -82.04 -4.22 -1.95
C ASP A 12 -81.73 -4.90 -3.32
N PRO A 13 -81.63 -6.26 -3.48
CA PRO A 13 -81.26 -7.42 -2.61
C PRO A 13 -80.38 -8.51 -3.34
N ALA A 14 -80.09 -9.66 -2.70
CA ALA A 14 -79.46 -10.90 -3.27
C ALA A 14 -80.46 -11.77 -4.12
N PRO A 15 -80.12 -12.78 -4.99
CA PRO A 15 -79.38 -14.04 -4.70
C PRO A 15 -78.63 -14.75 -5.91
N ALA A 16 -78.13 -15.99 -5.69
CA ALA A 16 -77.28 -16.88 -6.53
C ALA A 16 -78.03 -17.69 -7.64
N PRO A 17 -77.55 -18.84 -8.19
CA PRO A 17 -76.26 -19.29 -8.81
C PRO A 17 -76.46 -19.85 -10.26
N ASP A 18 -75.39 -20.26 -10.98
CA ASP A 18 -75.50 -21.25 -12.08
C ASP A 18 -74.19 -22.04 -12.35
N ARG A 19 -74.32 -23.36 -12.55
CA ARG A 19 -73.33 -24.40 -12.94
C ARG A 19 -73.73 -24.93 -14.35
N PRO A 20 -73.12 -25.99 -14.96
CA PRO A 20 -71.72 -26.43 -15.13
C PRO A 20 -71.40 -26.82 -16.61
N SER A 21 -70.15 -27.13 -16.96
CA SER A 21 -69.86 -27.98 -18.15
C SER A 21 -68.47 -28.66 -18.14
N GLY A 22 -68.48 -29.97 -17.85
CA GLY A 22 -67.85 -31.03 -18.65
C GLY A 22 -66.31 -31.26 -18.63
N PRO A 23 -65.83 -32.52 -18.77
CA PRO A 23 -64.46 -32.92 -18.45
C PRO A 23 -63.53 -33.04 -19.68
N GLY A 24 -62.23 -32.81 -19.49
CA GLY A 24 -61.17 -33.08 -20.47
C GLY A 24 -59.92 -33.67 -19.81
N GLU A 25 -59.54 -34.85 -20.28
CA GLU A 25 -58.44 -35.76 -19.89
C GLU A 25 -57.01 -35.21 -20.12
N PRO A 26 -55.94 -35.95 -19.73
CA PRO A 26 -54.69 -35.38 -19.22
C PRO A 26 -53.48 -35.43 -20.17
N ALA A 27 -52.43 -34.73 -19.73
CA ALA A 27 -51.00 -35.02 -19.89
C ALA A 27 -50.44 -35.18 -21.32
N GLY A 28 -50.04 -34.05 -21.90
CA GLY A 28 -48.97 -34.00 -22.92
C GLY A 28 -47.61 -33.79 -22.25
N LEU A 29 -46.76 -34.82 -22.26
CA LEU A 29 -45.32 -34.70 -22.00
C LEU A 29 -44.68 -33.84 -23.10
N ALA A 30 -44.28 -32.62 -22.75
CA ALA A 30 -43.40 -31.80 -23.57
C ALA A 30 -42.10 -31.55 -22.80
N ASN A 31 -41.07 -32.23 -23.28
CA ASN A 31 -39.67 -32.12 -22.91
C ASN A 31 -39.19 -30.66 -23.07
N THR A 32 -38.95 -29.96 -21.95
CA THR A 32 -38.29 -28.65 -21.96
C THR A 32 -36.90 -28.76 -21.34
N ALA A 33 -35.93 -28.65 -22.26
CA ALA A 33 -34.68 -27.94 -22.14
C ALA A 33 -33.94 -28.00 -20.79
N GLY A 34 -32.79 -28.66 -20.83
CA GLY A 34 -31.76 -28.58 -19.80
C GLY A 34 -31.50 -27.14 -19.39
N ALA A 35 -31.67 -26.88 -18.09
CA ALA A 35 -31.21 -25.67 -17.47
C ALA A 35 -29.68 -25.65 -17.56
N ASP A 36 -29.21 -24.73 -18.38
CA ASP A 36 -27.82 -24.31 -18.51
C ASP A 36 -27.38 -23.73 -17.15
N THR A 37 -26.87 -24.56 -16.26
CA THR A 37 -26.10 -24.11 -15.10
C THR A 37 -24.67 -23.82 -15.54
N THR A 38 -24.51 -22.87 -16.46
CA THR A 38 -23.25 -22.16 -16.62
C THR A 38 -23.27 -20.98 -15.65
N THR A 39 -22.85 -21.26 -14.42
CA THR A 39 -22.33 -20.24 -13.50
C THR A 39 -21.34 -19.39 -14.29
N GLY A 40 -21.73 -18.16 -14.61
CA GLY A 40 -20.86 -17.15 -15.19
C GLY A 40 -19.74 -16.85 -14.19
N ALA A 41 -18.67 -17.63 -14.25
CA ALA A 41 -17.37 -17.21 -13.75
C ALA A 41 -16.99 -15.99 -14.59
N GLY A 42 -17.36 -14.80 -14.11
CA GLY A 42 -16.92 -13.54 -14.68
C GLY A 42 -15.41 -13.63 -14.84
N LYS A 43 -14.94 -13.63 -16.10
CA LYS A 43 -13.52 -13.78 -16.43
C LYS A 43 -12.75 -12.77 -15.60
N ALA A 44 -11.90 -13.23 -14.68
CA ALA A 44 -11.13 -12.36 -13.80
C ALA A 44 -10.33 -11.40 -14.67
N THR A 45 -10.75 -10.14 -14.72
CA THR A 45 -10.10 -9.12 -15.53
C THR A 45 -8.82 -8.69 -14.82
N SER A 46 -7.73 -8.54 -15.58
CA SER A 46 -6.48 -7.98 -15.05
C SER A 46 -6.66 -6.49 -14.76
N ALA A 47 -5.96 -5.97 -13.75
CA ALA A 47 -5.93 -4.54 -13.50
C ALA A 47 -5.40 -3.78 -14.74
N PRO A 48 -5.92 -2.58 -15.04
CA PRO A 48 -5.38 -1.72 -16.09
C PRO A 48 -3.92 -1.39 -15.84
N VAL A 49 -3.09 -1.40 -16.89
CA VAL A 49 -1.64 -1.12 -16.81
C VAL A 49 -1.36 0.21 -16.12
N ALA A 50 -2.15 1.25 -16.40
CA ALA A 50 -2.01 2.56 -15.75
C ALA A 50 -2.19 2.47 -14.23
N ALA A 51 -3.15 1.67 -13.74
CA ALA A 51 -3.40 1.52 -12.31
C ALA A 51 -2.21 0.85 -11.59
N ILE A 52 -1.55 -0.11 -12.24
CA ILE A 52 -0.31 -0.73 -11.77
C ILE A 52 0.82 0.31 -11.77
N ALA A 53 1.00 1.03 -12.90
CA ALA A 53 2.07 2.00 -13.07
C ALA A 53 2.06 3.10 -11.98
N TRP A 54 0.90 3.61 -11.58
CA TRP A 54 0.82 4.65 -10.53
C TRP A 54 1.29 4.17 -9.15
N ARG A 55 1.29 2.86 -8.87
CA ARG A 55 1.74 2.28 -7.60
C ARG A 55 3.18 1.79 -7.65
N VAL A 56 3.66 1.42 -8.84
CA VAL A 56 5.01 0.90 -9.05
C VAL A 56 6.01 2.02 -9.34
N ALA A 57 5.63 3.05 -10.12
CA ALA A 57 6.56 4.05 -10.63
C ALA A 57 7.35 4.82 -9.54
N PRO A 58 6.76 5.26 -8.41
CA PRO A 58 7.53 5.95 -7.37
C PRO A 58 8.65 5.08 -6.78
N PHE A 59 8.32 3.82 -6.50
CA PHE A 59 9.25 2.85 -5.95
C PHE A 59 10.32 2.44 -6.97
N ALA A 60 9.92 2.16 -8.22
CA ALA A 60 10.84 1.88 -9.31
C ALA A 60 11.81 3.06 -9.57
N ALA A 61 11.34 4.30 -9.48
CA ALA A 61 12.20 5.48 -9.57
C ALA A 61 13.24 5.49 -8.45
N TYR A 62 12.84 5.20 -7.20
CA TYR A 62 13.77 5.09 -6.08
C TYR A 62 14.82 3.98 -6.31
N MET A 63 14.37 2.79 -6.69
CA MET A 63 15.23 1.63 -6.96
C MET A 63 16.20 1.85 -8.11
N ALA A 64 15.82 2.63 -9.14
CA ALA A 64 16.71 2.98 -10.23
C ALA A 64 17.94 3.77 -9.74
N PHE A 65 17.75 4.71 -8.80
CA PHE A 65 18.90 5.42 -8.20
C PHE A 65 19.77 4.52 -7.33
N VAL A 66 19.16 3.60 -6.56
CA VAL A 66 19.91 2.59 -5.78
C VAL A 66 20.77 1.74 -6.72
N LEU A 67 20.19 1.25 -7.82
CA LEU A 67 20.90 0.46 -8.82
C LEU A 67 22.05 1.24 -9.48
N VAL A 68 21.85 2.53 -9.78
CA VAL A 68 22.92 3.38 -10.35
C VAL A 68 24.09 3.53 -9.39
N VAL A 69 23.82 3.75 -8.10
CA VAL A 69 24.87 3.85 -7.06
C VAL A 69 25.60 2.51 -6.93
N GLU A 70 24.86 1.41 -6.80
CA GLU A 70 25.45 0.09 -6.62
C GLU A 70 26.29 -0.33 -7.85
N ALA A 71 25.79 -0.10 -9.06
CA ALA A 71 26.52 -0.38 -10.29
C ALA A 71 27.80 0.47 -10.40
N ALA A 72 27.75 1.75 -10.01
CA ALA A 72 28.95 2.59 -9.98
C ALA A 72 29.98 2.07 -8.98
N SER A 73 29.53 1.63 -7.79
CA SER A 73 30.38 0.99 -6.78
C SER A 73 31.02 -0.31 -7.30
N MET A 74 30.26 -1.18 -7.96
CA MET A 74 30.77 -2.43 -8.56
C MET A 74 31.80 -2.19 -9.66
N LEU A 75 31.66 -1.10 -10.42
CA LEU A 75 32.62 -0.70 -11.46
C LEU A 75 33.89 -0.05 -10.90
N GLY A 76 34.04 0.03 -9.57
CA GLY A 76 35.20 0.63 -8.93
C GLY A 76 35.28 2.15 -9.13
N ILE A 77 34.16 2.80 -9.45
CA ILE A 77 34.04 4.27 -9.45
C ILE A 77 34.00 4.69 -7.98
N SER A 78 35.18 4.64 -7.35
CA SER A 78 35.34 4.87 -5.91
C SER A 78 35.16 6.35 -5.54
N SER A 79 34.80 6.55 -4.27
CA SER A 79 34.62 7.84 -3.60
C SER A 79 35.83 8.78 -3.69
N THR A 80 37.05 8.27 -3.95
CA THR A 80 38.24 9.09 -4.19
C THR A 80 38.27 9.77 -5.58
N THR A 81 37.68 9.16 -6.62
CA THR A 81 37.53 9.81 -7.93
C THR A 81 36.41 10.86 -7.91
N LEU A 82 35.43 10.71 -7.01
CA LEU A 82 34.31 11.65 -6.84
C LEU A 82 34.43 12.64 -5.68
N ALA A 83 35.47 12.56 -4.85
CA ALA A 83 35.79 13.58 -3.86
C ALA A 83 35.96 14.98 -4.48
N THR A 84 36.34 15.06 -5.77
CA THR A 84 36.45 16.31 -6.54
C THR A 84 35.09 16.97 -6.84
N TYR A 85 33.97 16.25 -6.70
CA TYR A 85 32.60 16.74 -7.00
C TYR A 85 31.63 16.69 -5.79
N GLY A 86 32.12 16.40 -4.59
CA GLY A 86 31.28 15.99 -3.46
C GLY A 86 30.87 14.54 -3.64
N ASP A 87 30.97 13.74 -2.58
CA ASP A 87 30.79 12.29 -2.62
C ASP A 87 29.54 11.90 -3.44
N PHE A 88 29.69 11.00 -4.43
CA PHE A 88 28.67 10.71 -5.47
C PHE A 88 27.30 10.47 -4.87
N ALA A 89 27.27 9.68 -3.81
CA ALA A 89 26.06 9.28 -3.10
C ALA A 89 25.42 10.48 -2.39
N GLY A 90 26.23 11.37 -1.82
CA GLY A 90 25.77 12.59 -1.15
C GLY A 90 25.20 13.63 -2.15
N GLY A 91 25.89 13.85 -3.28
CA GLY A 91 25.43 14.77 -4.33
C GLY A 91 24.21 14.26 -5.12
N LEU A 92 24.12 12.94 -5.33
CA LEU A 92 22.99 12.32 -6.04
C LEU A 92 21.72 12.25 -5.19
N TYR A 93 21.84 12.27 -3.86
CA TYR A 93 20.68 12.09 -2.98
C TYR A 93 19.59 13.17 -3.17
N PRO A 94 19.89 14.48 -3.21
CA PRO A 94 18.87 15.50 -3.48
C PRO A 94 18.22 15.37 -4.84
N VAL A 95 18.97 14.94 -5.86
CA VAL A 95 18.43 14.65 -7.20
C VAL A 95 17.46 13.48 -7.12
N LYS A 96 17.83 12.38 -6.44
CA LYS A 96 16.94 11.25 -6.16
C LYS A 96 15.66 11.70 -5.45
N ALA A 97 15.79 12.47 -4.37
CA ALA A 97 14.66 12.96 -3.59
C ALA A 97 13.72 13.83 -4.44
N LEU A 98 14.26 14.73 -5.26
CA LEU A 98 13.49 15.56 -6.17
C LEU A 98 12.77 14.71 -7.22
N CYS A 99 13.46 13.79 -7.89
CA CYS A 99 12.86 12.93 -8.92
C CYS A 99 11.74 12.05 -8.34
N VAL A 100 11.98 11.39 -7.21
CA VAL A 100 10.96 10.57 -6.54
C VAL A 100 9.79 11.44 -6.07
N GLY A 101 10.06 12.63 -5.52
CA GLY A 101 9.03 13.59 -5.13
C GLY A 101 8.15 14.03 -6.30
N LEU A 102 8.73 14.30 -7.47
CA LEU A 102 8.00 14.64 -8.69
C LEU A 102 7.15 13.46 -9.20
N VAL A 103 7.70 12.24 -9.20
CA VAL A 103 6.95 11.03 -9.58
C VAL A 103 5.78 10.81 -8.62
N LEU A 104 6.00 10.96 -7.32
CA LEU A 104 4.93 10.91 -6.31
C LEU A 104 3.88 11.99 -6.56
N ALA A 105 4.26 13.24 -6.81
CA ALA A 105 3.31 14.32 -7.08
C ALA A 105 2.35 14.00 -8.25
N VAL A 106 2.85 13.29 -9.28
CA VAL A 106 2.03 12.83 -10.41
C VAL A 106 1.17 11.61 -10.04
N CYS A 107 1.70 10.66 -9.27
CA CYS A 107 1.04 9.39 -8.95
C CYS A 107 0.01 9.49 -7.81
N LEU A 108 0.30 10.28 -6.77
CA LEU A 108 -0.51 10.37 -5.54
C LEU A 108 -1.98 10.76 -5.80
N PRO A 109 -2.31 11.76 -6.65
CA PRO A 109 -3.71 12.12 -6.92
C PRO A 109 -4.54 10.98 -7.52
N ARG A 110 -3.87 10.00 -8.15
CA ARG A 110 -4.46 8.82 -8.83
C ARG A 110 -4.53 7.58 -7.92
N CYS A 111 -3.99 7.66 -6.72
CA CYS A 111 -3.98 6.58 -5.72
C CYS A 111 -4.90 6.96 -4.56
N THR A 112 -6.17 6.57 -4.64
CA THR A 112 -7.18 6.90 -3.63
C THR A 112 -6.91 6.24 -2.28
N GLU A 113 -6.12 5.17 -2.23
CA GLU A 113 -5.73 4.44 -1.01
C GLU A 113 -4.89 5.29 -0.04
N LEU A 114 -4.32 6.40 -0.50
CA LEU A 114 -3.56 7.33 0.33
C LEU A 114 -4.37 8.55 0.79
N ARG A 115 -5.67 8.60 0.47
CA ARG A 115 -6.54 9.67 0.99
C ARG A 115 -6.87 9.36 2.44
N PHE A 116 -6.32 10.16 3.33
CA PHE A 116 -6.59 10.06 4.76
C PHE A 116 -8.09 10.18 5.04
N ALA A 117 -8.69 9.13 5.58
CA ALA A 117 -10.09 9.05 5.93
C ALA A 117 -10.28 9.10 7.45
N LYS A 118 -11.47 9.48 7.90
CA LYS A 118 -11.80 9.45 9.35
C LYS A 118 -11.61 8.07 9.97
N ALA A 119 -11.76 7.00 9.19
CA ALA A 119 -11.51 5.63 9.64
C ALA A 119 -10.03 5.39 10.03
N ASP A 120 -9.09 6.09 9.40
CA ASP A 120 -7.65 5.97 9.67
C ASP A 120 -7.28 6.49 11.06
N LEU A 121 -8.02 7.48 11.59
CA LEU A 121 -7.79 8.04 12.92
C LEU A 121 -7.85 6.96 14.01
N ARG A 122 -8.68 5.94 13.84
CA ARG A 122 -8.78 4.81 14.78
C ARG A 122 -7.58 3.87 14.70
N GLY A 123 -6.92 3.82 13.55
CA GLY A 123 -5.72 3.01 13.31
C GLY A 123 -4.41 3.71 13.67
N LEU A 124 -4.41 5.05 13.81
CA LEU A 124 -3.21 5.83 14.13
C LEU A 124 -2.47 5.36 15.39
N PRO A 125 -3.13 5.08 16.54
CA PRO A 125 -2.42 4.61 17.73
C PRO A 125 -1.68 3.29 17.47
N LEU A 126 -2.32 2.35 16.76
CA LEU A 126 -1.68 1.10 16.36
C LEU A 126 -0.50 1.36 15.42
N ALA A 127 -0.67 2.24 14.43
CA ALA A 127 0.40 2.58 13.49
C ALA A 127 1.63 3.16 14.21
N VAL A 128 1.43 4.10 15.14
CA VAL A 128 2.53 4.69 15.92
C VAL A 128 3.22 3.65 16.79
N VAL A 129 2.46 2.82 17.52
CA VAL A 129 3.03 1.76 18.36
C VAL A 129 3.84 0.76 17.53
N VAL A 130 3.30 0.34 16.37
CA VAL A 130 4.01 -0.55 15.45
C VAL A 130 5.28 0.13 14.92
N GLY A 131 5.22 1.40 14.51
CA GLY A 131 6.41 2.14 14.04
C GLY A 131 7.52 2.21 15.09
N VAL A 132 7.17 2.54 16.34
CA VAL A 132 8.13 2.53 17.46
C VAL A 132 8.71 1.13 17.70
N THR A 133 7.87 0.10 17.63
CA THR A 133 8.29 -1.30 17.82
C THR A 133 9.23 -1.76 16.71
N VAL A 134 8.93 -1.42 15.45
CA VAL A 134 9.77 -1.73 14.31
C VAL A 134 11.10 -0.98 14.40
N PHE A 135 11.11 0.28 14.82
CA PHE A 135 12.35 1.02 15.09
C PHE A 135 13.23 0.30 16.13
N ALA A 136 12.65 -0.10 17.27
CA ALA A 136 13.40 -0.83 18.29
C ALA A 136 13.92 -2.18 17.79
N ALA A 137 13.09 -2.91 17.04
CA ALA A 137 13.47 -4.17 16.41
C ALA A 137 14.59 -3.96 15.36
N TRP A 138 14.57 -2.86 14.62
CA TRP A 138 15.58 -2.53 13.62
C TRP A 138 16.96 -2.43 14.24
N LEU A 139 17.06 -1.72 15.37
CA LEU A 139 18.31 -1.61 16.13
C LEU A 139 18.73 -2.93 16.78
N ALA A 140 17.76 -3.69 17.32
CA ALA A 140 18.03 -4.95 18.01
C ALA A 140 18.42 -6.10 17.06
N LEU A 141 17.94 -6.07 15.82
CA LEU A 141 18.16 -7.11 14.80
C LEU A 141 19.32 -6.76 13.85
N ASP A 142 20.08 -5.72 14.14
CA ASP A 142 21.30 -5.40 13.43
C ASP A 142 22.43 -6.38 13.82
N VAL A 143 22.33 -7.62 13.32
CA VAL A 143 23.22 -8.74 13.65
C VAL A 143 24.08 -9.14 12.44
N PRO A 144 25.39 -9.42 12.60
CA PRO A 144 26.31 -9.63 11.47
C PRO A 144 25.90 -10.71 10.47
N TRP A 145 25.34 -11.83 10.95
CA TRP A 145 24.95 -12.95 10.09
C TRP A 145 23.73 -12.65 9.19
N ALA A 146 22.97 -11.60 9.52
CA ALA A 146 21.76 -11.17 8.79
C ALA A 146 21.99 -9.92 7.93
N ARG A 147 23.25 -9.44 7.86
CA ARG A 147 23.63 -8.31 7.01
C ARG A 147 23.95 -8.79 5.60
N MET A 148 23.40 -8.11 4.60
CA MET A 148 23.79 -8.22 3.20
C MET A 148 24.76 -7.08 2.88
N GLY A 149 25.98 -7.43 2.47
CA GLY A 149 27.03 -6.45 2.21
C GLY A 149 27.53 -5.72 3.45
N GLU A 150 28.47 -4.80 3.25
CA GLU A 150 28.94 -3.88 4.28
C GLU A 150 28.33 -2.50 4.03
N PRO A 151 27.45 -1.99 4.90
CA PRO A 151 26.80 -0.71 4.69
C PRO A 151 27.82 0.43 4.77
N ALA A 152 27.99 1.16 3.66
CA ALA A 152 28.78 2.38 3.64
C ALA A 152 28.08 3.47 4.47
N PRO A 153 28.80 4.26 5.28
CA PRO A 153 28.20 5.36 6.01
C PRO A 153 27.69 6.43 5.05
N PHE A 154 26.53 7.01 5.35
CA PHE A 154 26.02 8.14 4.60
C PHE A 154 27.02 9.31 4.58
N ALA A 155 27.37 9.76 3.38
CA ALA A 155 28.34 10.81 3.09
C ALA A 155 27.82 12.22 3.44
N HIS A 156 27.51 12.43 4.71
CA HIS A 156 26.91 13.65 5.24
C HIS A 156 27.82 14.88 5.16
N GLU A 157 29.13 14.70 4.97
CA GLU A 157 30.12 15.78 4.82
C GLU A 157 30.27 16.26 3.38
N ALA A 158 29.57 15.62 2.41
CA ALA A 158 29.73 15.89 0.98
C ALA A 158 29.45 17.35 0.57
N TRP A 159 28.70 18.12 1.36
CA TRP A 159 28.34 19.52 1.11
C TRP A 159 29.10 20.51 2.00
N GLY A 160 30.13 20.04 2.72
CA GLY A 160 30.85 20.82 3.74
C GLY A 160 29.96 21.21 4.92
N ASP A 161 30.57 21.84 5.94
CA ASP A 161 29.86 22.16 7.20
C ASP A 161 28.65 23.07 6.99
N ALA A 162 28.74 24.02 6.06
CA ALA A 162 27.65 24.95 5.76
C ALA A 162 26.46 24.26 5.06
N GLY A 163 26.71 23.29 4.18
CA GLY A 163 25.67 22.60 3.42
C GLY A 163 25.14 21.32 4.07
N ARG A 164 25.90 20.74 5.01
CA ARG A 164 25.54 19.52 5.75
C ARG A 164 24.14 19.57 6.37
N PRO A 165 23.69 20.63 7.06
CA PRO A 165 22.33 20.70 7.62
C PRO A 165 21.24 20.55 6.55
N ALA A 166 21.44 21.15 5.36
CA ALA A 166 20.49 21.03 4.26
C ALA A 166 20.45 19.60 3.70
N LEU A 167 21.61 18.98 3.49
CA LEU A 167 21.70 17.59 3.04
C LEU A 167 21.02 16.62 4.03
N LEU A 168 21.29 16.78 5.32
CA LEU A 168 20.66 15.98 6.39
C LEU A 168 19.14 16.18 6.42
N THR A 169 18.66 17.41 6.23
CA THR A 169 17.22 17.72 6.18
C THR A 169 16.56 17.05 4.98
N ILE A 170 17.18 17.12 3.80
CA ILE A 170 16.70 16.45 2.58
C ILE A 170 16.69 14.92 2.79
N ARG A 171 17.75 14.36 3.39
CA ARG A 171 17.87 12.93 3.73
C ARG A 171 16.78 12.48 4.69
N PHE A 172 16.50 13.29 5.71
CA PHE A 172 15.48 13.02 6.71
C PHE A 172 14.07 13.07 6.12
N ILE A 173 13.75 14.10 5.32
CA ILE A 173 12.47 14.22 4.60
C ILE A 173 12.29 13.05 3.62
N GLY A 174 13.32 12.71 2.87
CA GLY A 174 13.31 11.58 1.96
C GLY A 174 12.99 10.27 2.68
N ALA A 175 13.69 10.00 3.79
CA ALA A 175 13.48 8.80 4.62
C ALA A 175 12.08 8.75 5.25
N THR A 176 11.62 9.87 5.79
CA THR A 176 10.43 9.91 6.66
C THR A 176 9.14 10.07 5.86
N LEU A 177 9.19 10.69 4.68
CA LEU A 177 8.00 11.00 3.88
C LEU A 177 8.02 10.31 2.53
N LEU A 178 9.05 10.56 1.71
CA LEU A 178 9.05 10.10 0.32
C LEU A 178 9.12 8.57 0.23
N VAL A 179 10.01 7.96 1.00
CA VAL A 179 10.22 6.52 1.02
C VAL A 179 8.96 5.77 1.48
N PRO A 180 8.35 6.05 2.65
CA PRO A 180 7.11 5.40 3.08
C PRO A 180 5.97 5.55 2.06
N LEU A 181 5.82 6.71 1.43
CA LEU A 181 4.79 6.90 0.41
C LEU A 181 5.05 6.04 -0.83
N ALA A 182 6.29 6.00 -1.32
CA ALA A 182 6.65 5.22 -2.50
C ALA A 182 6.56 3.70 -2.24
N GLU A 183 7.12 3.26 -1.12
CA GLU A 183 7.17 1.86 -0.73
C GLU A 183 5.78 1.31 -0.41
N GLU A 184 4.98 1.98 0.41
CA GLU A 184 3.67 1.44 0.80
C GLU A 184 2.66 1.42 -0.36
N LEU A 185 2.82 2.29 -1.36
CA LEU A 185 2.10 2.17 -2.63
C LEU A 185 2.46 0.89 -3.37
N PHE A 186 3.75 0.57 -3.46
CA PHE A 186 4.20 -0.62 -4.14
C PHE A 186 3.85 -1.88 -3.36
N TRP A 187 4.25 -1.98 -2.10
CA TRP A 187 4.13 -3.18 -1.29
C TRP A 187 2.69 -3.47 -0.89
N ARG A 188 1.98 -2.49 -0.29
CA ARG A 188 0.68 -2.73 0.36
C ARG A 188 -0.49 -2.39 -0.56
N SER A 189 -0.38 -1.31 -1.32
CA SER A 189 -1.42 -0.99 -2.29
C SER A 189 -1.36 -1.91 -3.51
N PHE A 190 -0.18 -2.31 -4.01
CA PHE A 190 -0.08 -3.16 -5.20
C PHE A 190 0.25 -4.63 -4.88
N LEU A 191 1.50 -4.94 -4.52
CA LEU A 191 2.03 -6.31 -4.58
C LEU A 191 1.31 -7.28 -3.65
N LEU A 192 1.01 -6.87 -2.40
CA LEU A 192 0.28 -7.69 -1.41
C LEU A 192 -1.10 -8.14 -1.90
N ARG A 193 -1.74 -7.34 -2.77
CA ARG A 193 -3.04 -7.66 -3.36
C ARG A 193 -2.89 -8.35 -4.72
N HIS A 194 -1.90 -7.94 -5.51
CA HIS A 194 -1.66 -8.45 -6.85
C HIS A 194 -1.31 -9.95 -6.87
N LEU A 195 -0.51 -10.40 -5.90
CA LEU A 195 -0.14 -11.83 -5.77
C LEU A 195 -1.34 -12.74 -5.44
N GLN A 196 -2.52 -12.19 -5.14
CA GLN A 196 -3.75 -12.95 -4.93
C GLN A 196 -4.53 -13.21 -6.24
N GLY A 197 -4.09 -12.63 -7.36
CA GLY A 197 -4.67 -12.82 -8.69
C GLY A 197 -5.76 -11.79 -9.06
N GLY A 198 -6.00 -11.65 -10.37
CA GLY A 198 -7.00 -10.72 -10.93
C GLY A 198 -6.65 -9.24 -10.78
N ASP A 199 -7.68 -8.39 -10.76
CA ASP A 199 -7.53 -6.97 -10.47
C ASP A 199 -7.35 -6.75 -8.96
N PHE A 200 -6.11 -6.44 -8.56
CA PHE A 200 -5.72 -6.19 -7.18
C PHE A 200 -6.59 -5.14 -6.46
N ARG A 201 -7.21 -4.22 -7.20
CA ARG A 201 -8.07 -3.17 -6.62
C ARG A 201 -9.38 -3.73 -6.05
N THR A 202 -9.80 -4.90 -6.52
CA THR A 202 -10.98 -5.61 -6.03
C THR A 202 -10.70 -6.42 -4.75
N VAL A 203 -9.42 -6.62 -4.42
CA VAL A 203 -9.00 -7.33 -3.22
C VAL A 203 -9.02 -6.36 -2.02
N PRO A 204 -9.82 -6.64 -0.97
CA PRO A 204 -9.81 -5.82 0.25
C PRO A 204 -8.46 -5.87 0.94
N LEU A 205 -8.00 -4.74 1.48
CA LEU A 205 -6.74 -4.65 2.25
C LEU A 205 -6.74 -5.52 3.52
N THR A 206 -7.92 -5.81 4.07
CA THR A 206 -8.10 -6.66 5.25
C THR A 206 -8.13 -8.15 4.93
N ARG A 207 -8.09 -8.55 3.65
CA ARG A 207 -8.10 -9.95 3.24
C ARG A 207 -6.71 -10.57 3.45
N PHE A 208 -6.63 -11.51 4.39
CA PHE A 208 -5.43 -12.32 4.58
C PHE A 208 -5.24 -13.34 3.45
N HIS A 209 -4.02 -13.45 2.95
CA HIS A 209 -3.60 -14.46 1.99
C HIS A 209 -2.16 -14.89 2.30
N ALA A 210 -1.99 -16.13 2.79
CA ALA A 210 -0.73 -16.60 3.37
C ALA A 210 0.46 -16.48 2.41
N THR A 211 0.32 -16.93 1.16
CA THR A 211 1.40 -16.86 0.15
C THR A 211 1.80 -15.43 -0.15
N SER A 212 0.82 -14.51 -0.23
CA SER A 212 1.12 -13.10 -0.52
C SER A 212 1.79 -12.43 0.67
N PHE A 213 1.31 -12.71 1.88
CA PHE A 213 1.90 -12.22 3.12
C PHE A 213 3.37 -12.63 3.23
N ILE A 214 3.66 -13.93 3.07
CA ILE A 214 5.02 -14.47 3.18
C ILE A 214 5.91 -13.90 2.06
N ALA A 215 5.42 -13.89 0.81
CA ALA A 215 6.20 -13.37 -0.31
C ALA A 215 6.56 -11.88 -0.13
N VAL A 216 5.59 -11.03 0.23
CA VAL A 216 5.85 -9.61 0.48
C VAL A 216 6.79 -9.41 1.66
N THR A 217 6.64 -10.17 2.75
CA THR A 217 7.57 -10.11 3.89
C THR A 217 9.01 -10.44 3.48
N ILE A 218 9.21 -11.51 2.70
CA ILE A 218 10.54 -11.92 2.24
C ILE A 218 11.11 -10.87 1.30
N LEU A 219 10.35 -10.45 0.29
CA LEU A 219 10.80 -9.48 -0.72
C LEU A 219 11.12 -8.12 -0.11
N PHE A 220 10.32 -7.65 0.85
CA PHE A 220 10.61 -6.42 1.60
C PHE A 220 11.91 -6.56 2.41
N GLY A 221 12.15 -7.73 3.01
CA GLY A 221 13.41 -8.00 3.69
C GLY A 221 14.63 -7.96 2.77
N LEU A 222 14.52 -8.56 1.59
CA LEU A 222 15.61 -8.63 0.61
C LEU A 222 15.98 -7.28 -0.01
N GLU A 223 15.11 -6.28 0.07
CA GLU A 223 15.42 -4.91 -0.34
C GLU A 223 16.44 -4.25 0.60
N HIS A 224 16.54 -4.72 1.84
CA HIS A 224 17.31 -4.05 2.88
C HIS A 224 18.62 -4.80 3.18
N ASN A 225 19.67 -4.05 3.53
CA ASN A 225 20.92 -4.63 4.02
C ASN A 225 20.71 -5.43 5.32
N LEU A 226 19.79 -5.00 6.19
CA LEU A 226 19.40 -5.75 7.39
C LEU A 226 18.22 -6.67 7.06
N ILE A 227 18.49 -7.81 6.43
CA ILE A 227 17.44 -8.67 5.84
C ILE A 227 16.39 -9.06 6.89
N VAL A 228 16.82 -9.53 8.06
CA VAL A 228 15.92 -10.00 9.12
C VAL A 228 15.10 -8.86 9.73
N ALA A 229 15.72 -7.70 9.94
CA ALA A 229 15.02 -6.50 10.38
C ALA A 229 13.98 -6.04 9.34
N GLY A 230 14.36 -6.08 8.05
CA GLY A 230 13.47 -5.82 6.92
C GLY A 230 12.29 -6.78 6.87
N MET A 231 12.51 -8.09 7.03
CA MET A 231 11.41 -9.06 7.09
C MET A 231 10.48 -8.80 8.28
N ALA A 232 11.03 -8.51 9.47
CA ALA A 232 10.23 -8.17 10.65
C ALA A 232 9.38 -6.91 10.43
N ALA A 233 9.97 -5.85 9.87
CA ALA A 233 9.26 -4.64 9.47
C ALA A 233 8.16 -4.94 8.44
N GLY A 234 8.51 -5.70 7.39
CA GLY A 234 7.61 -6.09 6.32
C GLY A 234 6.37 -6.84 6.82
N ALA A 235 6.56 -7.78 7.74
CA ALA A 235 5.49 -8.52 8.41
C ALA A 235 4.64 -7.60 9.30
N ALA A 236 5.26 -6.73 10.10
CA ALA A 236 4.55 -5.81 10.99
C ALA A 236 3.65 -4.83 10.21
N TYR A 237 4.15 -4.28 9.11
CA TYR A 237 3.40 -3.41 8.21
C TYR A 237 2.27 -4.15 7.48
N ASN A 238 2.47 -5.41 7.09
CA ASN A 238 1.36 -6.25 6.59
C ASN A 238 0.25 -6.40 7.64
N VAL A 239 0.61 -6.62 8.91
CA VAL A 239 -0.35 -6.69 10.02
C VAL A 239 -1.10 -5.37 10.20
N VAL A 240 -0.42 -4.22 10.11
CA VAL A 240 -1.08 -2.90 10.19
C VAL A 240 -2.17 -2.78 9.14
N VAL A 241 -1.88 -3.10 7.89
CA VAL A 241 -2.88 -3.02 6.80
C VAL A 241 -4.01 -4.02 6.98
N LEU A 242 -3.72 -5.26 7.40
CA LEU A 242 -4.74 -6.28 7.65
C LEU A 242 -5.69 -5.87 8.78
N ARG A 243 -5.19 -5.17 9.80
CA ARG A 243 -5.97 -4.76 10.97
C ARG A 243 -6.72 -3.45 10.77
N THR A 244 -6.16 -2.52 10.00
CA THR A 244 -6.73 -1.17 9.81
C THR A 244 -7.50 -1.03 8.50
N GLY A 245 -7.22 -1.87 7.51
CA GLY A 245 -7.71 -1.70 6.15
C GLY A 245 -7.17 -0.43 5.47
N SER A 246 -6.05 0.11 5.94
CA SER A 246 -5.56 1.43 5.57
C SER A 246 -4.09 1.41 5.18
N VAL A 247 -3.80 1.81 3.93
CA VAL A 247 -2.42 2.06 3.49
C VAL A 247 -1.84 3.27 4.21
N MET A 248 -2.65 4.30 4.51
CA MET A 248 -2.18 5.47 5.26
C MET A 248 -1.73 5.15 6.69
N CYS A 249 -2.42 4.24 7.39
CA CYS A 249 -1.93 3.78 8.69
C CYS A 249 -0.57 3.08 8.56
N CYS A 250 -0.36 2.34 7.48
CA CYS A 250 0.94 1.71 7.19
C CYS A 250 2.03 2.74 6.88
N VAL A 251 1.71 3.74 6.04
CA VAL A 251 2.61 4.87 5.73
C VAL A 251 3.01 5.59 7.00
N VAL A 252 2.07 5.82 7.94
CA VAL A 252 2.37 6.45 9.22
C VAL A 252 3.26 5.56 10.08
N ALA A 253 3.00 4.25 10.18
CA ALA A 253 3.85 3.34 10.93
C ALA A 253 5.29 3.35 10.40
N HIS A 254 5.44 3.28 9.08
CA HIS A 254 6.72 3.32 8.41
C HIS A 254 7.41 4.69 8.55
N ALA A 255 6.68 5.80 8.39
CA ALA A 255 7.20 7.14 8.62
C ALA A 255 7.70 7.33 10.07
N VAL A 256 6.98 6.79 11.06
CA VAL A 256 7.43 6.82 12.46
C VAL A 256 8.72 6.02 12.64
N THR A 257 8.81 4.81 12.08
CA THR A 257 10.05 4.02 12.10
C THR A 257 11.24 4.82 11.54
N ASN A 258 11.08 5.38 10.34
CA ASN A 258 12.17 6.07 9.65
C ASN A 258 12.50 7.42 10.28
N GLY A 259 11.51 8.12 10.81
CA GLY A 259 11.71 9.36 11.55
C GLY A 259 12.52 9.12 12.83
N LEU A 260 12.17 8.09 13.60
CA LEU A 260 12.92 7.71 14.81
C LEU A 260 14.33 7.23 14.45
N LEU A 261 14.48 6.43 13.40
CA LEU A 261 15.79 5.98 12.92
C LEU A 261 16.65 7.18 12.46
N GLY A 262 16.07 8.13 11.73
CA GLY A 262 16.77 9.34 11.31
C GLY A 262 17.22 10.21 12.48
N LEU A 263 16.37 10.38 13.50
CA LEU A 263 16.73 11.09 14.73
C LEU A 263 17.86 10.36 15.48
N TRP A 264 17.78 9.03 15.57
CA TRP A 264 18.81 8.21 16.18
C TRP A 264 20.16 8.35 15.46
N VAL A 265 20.18 8.29 14.14
CA VAL A 265 21.41 8.45 13.32
C VAL A 265 22.06 9.80 13.57
N VAL A 266 21.28 10.88 13.52
CA VAL A 266 21.80 12.24 13.76
C VAL A 266 22.33 12.40 15.19
N ALA A 267 21.66 11.80 16.18
CA ALA A 267 22.05 11.90 17.59
C ALA A 267 23.29 11.06 17.93
N THR A 268 23.48 9.91 17.28
CA THR A 268 24.52 8.94 17.63
C THR A 268 25.71 8.93 16.66
N GLY A 269 25.56 9.54 15.49
CA GLY A 269 26.55 9.44 14.41
C GLY A 269 26.60 8.06 13.74
N ALA A 270 25.56 7.23 13.91
CA ALA A 270 25.45 5.90 13.30
C ALA A 270 25.11 5.97 11.80
N TRP A 271 25.95 6.65 11.01
CA TRP A 271 25.70 6.97 9.60
C TRP A 271 25.56 5.74 8.68
N THR A 272 25.99 4.57 9.10
CA THR A 272 25.82 3.28 8.39
C THR A 272 24.38 2.79 8.35
N LEU A 273 23.48 3.38 9.15
CA LEU A 273 22.04 3.09 9.11
C LEU A 273 21.30 3.93 8.05
N TRP A 274 22.01 4.75 7.28
CA TRP A 274 21.47 5.63 6.23
C TRP A 274 22.12 5.41 4.87
#